data_AF-A0A7V1QVI7-F1
#
_entry.id   AF-A0A7V1QVI7-F1
#
_cell.length_a   1.000
_cell.length_b   1.000
_cell.length_c   1.000
_cell.angle_alpha   90.00
_cell.angle_beta   90.00
_cell.angle_gamma   90.00
#
_symmetry.space_group_name_H-M   'P 1'
#
loop_
_entity.id
_entity.type
_entity.pdbx_description
1 polymer ?
#
loop_
_entity_poly.entity_id
_entity_poly.type
_entity_poly.pdbx_seq_one_letter_code
_entity_poly.pdbx_strand_id
1 'polypeptide(L)'
;PESERLAREVAAAVGVTPVREDLEPGLAALGCYERRDAAVRRLFPDYDPAVHRIKIVLPPGLAQGRLLNLFYLVVVAPDGSERRARMPRDVYLDIVAASNMKQRVRMLMLYYHAERRHAAVVGTANKNEHDQGFFVKHGDGGVDIQPIAHLYKTQVYRLAEHLGVPEEVRRRPPTSDTYSASCTQEEFFFRLPFPLMDALWSAQERGEVAEAVAAQLGLVAEQVQNAFADFRRKRATTEYLRTPPLRLGV
;
A
#
# COMPACT_ATOMS: atom_id res chain seq x y z
N PRO A 1 14.12 -5.87 14.08
CA PRO A 1 13.22 -6.41 13.04
C PRO A 1 13.99 -6.67 11.74
N GLU A 2 13.60 -7.65 10.93
CA GLU A 2 14.28 -7.93 9.63
C GLU A 2 14.33 -6.69 8.73
N SER A 3 13.22 -5.94 8.62
CA SER A 3 13.16 -4.68 7.86
C SER A 3 14.20 -3.65 8.29
N GLU A 4 14.57 -3.59 9.57
CA GLU A 4 15.58 -2.65 10.07
C GLU A 4 16.98 -3.04 9.59
N ARG A 5 17.33 -4.34 9.65
CA ARG A 5 18.62 -4.84 9.15
C ARG A 5 18.77 -4.50 7.67
N LEU A 6 17.76 -4.83 6.86
CA LEU A 6 17.74 -4.57 5.43
C LEU A 6 17.85 -3.07 5.11
N ALA A 7 17.15 -2.21 5.85
CA ALA A 7 17.26 -0.76 5.68
C ALA A 7 18.68 -0.25 5.94
N ARG A 8 19.38 -0.79 6.97
CA ARG A 8 20.77 -0.45 7.26
C ARG A 8 21.73 -0.93 6.18
N GLU A 9 21.50 -2.10 5.61
CA GLU A 9 22.30 -2.62 4.49
C GLU A 9 22.17 -1.74 3.24
N VAL A 10 20.95 -1.31 2.90
CA VAL A 10 20.74 -0.35 1.82
C VAL A 10 21.46 0.97 2.12
N ALA A 11 21.28 1.52 3.32
CA ALA A 11 21.90 2.78 3.72
C ALA A 11 23.44 2.71 3.62
N ALA A 12 24.04 1.60 4.07
CA ALA A 12 25.47 1.35 3.94
C ALA A 12 25.93 1.26 2.47
N ALA A 13 25.17 0.57 1.61
CA ALA A 13 25.48 0.43 0.19
C ALA A 13 25.48 1.77 -0.56
N VAL A 14 24.67 2.75 -0.13
CA VAL A 14 24.60 4.09 -0.74
C VAL A 14 25.35 5.18 0.06
N GLY A 15 26.07 4.81 1.13
CA GLY A 15 26.85 5.75 1.94
C GLY A 15 26.02 6.75 2.75
N VAL A 16 24.77 6.41 3.10
CA VAL A 16 23.87 7.25 3.90
C VAL A 16 23.89 6.79 5.37
N THR A 17 23.96 7.74 6.30
CA THR A 17 23.84 7.44 7.74
C THR A 17 22.37 7.31 8.14
N PRO A 18 21.89 6.12 8.55
CA PRO A 18 20.50 5.94 8.94
C PRO A 18 20.23 6.48 10.35
N VAL A 19 19.02 7.02 10.56
CA VAL A 19 18.49 7.37 11.89
C VAL A 19 17.32 6.44 12.19
N ARG A 20 17.24 5.93 13.43
CA ARG A 20 16.13 5.12 13.91
C ARG A 20 15.31 5.94 14.90
N GLU A 21 14.04 6.13 14.58
CA GLU A 21 13.02 6.69 15.47
C GLU A 21 12.02 5.58 15.83
N ASP A 22 11.79 5.38 17.12
CA ASP A 22 10.75 4.45 17.59
C ASP A 22 9.44 5.21 17.80
N LEU A 23 8.45 4.92 16.96
CA LEU A 23 7.17 5.60 16.95
C LEU A 23 6.12 4.88 17.80
N GLU A 24 6.41 3.68 18.29
CA GLU A 24 5.42 2.85 18.98
C GLU A 24 4.83 3.53 20.22
N PRO A 25 5.63 4.11 21.14
CA PRO A 25 5.09 4.79 22.31
C PRO A 25 4.20 5.99 21.95
N GLY A 26 4.62 6.77 20.94
CA GLY A 26 3.84 7.93 20.47
C GLY A 26 2.52 7.51 19.83
N LEU A 27 2.53 6.45 19.02
CA LEU A 27 1.31 5.90 18.41
C LEU A 27 0.36 5.32 19.45
N ALA A 28 0.90 4.64 20.47
CA ALA A 28 0.12 4.14 21.60
C ALA A 28 -0.53 5.30 22.38
N ALA A 29 0.24 6.34 22.72
CA ALA A 29 -0.25 7.52 23.43
C ALA A 29 -1.31 8.29 22.63
N LEU A 30 -1.19 8.33 21.30
CA LEU A 30 -2.20 8.89 20.41
C LEU A 30 -3.45 8.00 20.28
N GLY A 31 -3.47 6.81 20.87
CA GLY A 31 -4.56 5.83 20.83
C GLY A 31 -4.74 5.17 19.46
N CYS A 32 -3.66 5.06 18.67
CA CYS A 32 -3.71 4.45 17.33
C CYS A 32 -4.14 2.98 17.42
N TYR A 33 -3.51 2.20 18.29
CA TYR A 33 -3.78 0.76 18.43
C TYR A 33 -5.11 0.49 19.11
N GLU A 34 -5.46 1.26 20.13
CA GLU A 34 -6.74 1.15 20.84
C GLU A 34 -7.93 1.31 19.89
N ARG A 35 -7.94 2.35 19.04
CA ARG A 35 -9.02 2.60 18.06
C ARG A 35 -9.14 1.47 17.04
N ARG A 36 -8.00 0.99 16.51
CA ARG A 36 -7.96 -0.16 15.60
C ARG A 36 -8.55 -1.40 16.27
N ASP A 37 -8.09 -1.72 17.47
CA ASP A 37 -8.46 -2.95 18.17
C ASP A 37 -9.92 -2.91 18.63
N ALA A 38 -10.43 -1.76 19.04
CA ALA A 38 -11.85 -1.56 19.30
C ALA A 38 -12.70 -1.85 18.04
N ALA A 39 -12.28 -1.37 16.87
CA ALA A 39 -12.97 -1.65 15.61
C ALA A 39 -12.93 -3.14 15.23
N VAL A 40 -11.80 -3.81 15.43
CA VAL A 40 -11.68 -5.27 15.21
C VAL A 40 -12.63 -6.05 16.12
N ARG A 41 -12.72 -5.69 17.42
CA ARG A 41 -13.60 -6.37 18.38
C ARG A 41 -15.09 -6.29 18.05
N ARG A 42 -15.50 -5.30 17.25
CA ARG A 42 -16.88 -5.21 16.75
C ARG A 42 -17.25 -6.36 15.81
N LEU A 43 -16.27 -6.98 15.15
CA LEU A 43 -16.46 -8.16 14.29
C LEU A 43 -16.03 -9.46 14.98
N PHE A 44 -15.02 -9.39 15.82
CA PHE A 44 -14.47 -10.52 16.55
C PHE A 44 -14.36 -10.18 18.04
N PRO A 45 -15.44 -10.33 18.83
CA PRO A 45 -15.46 -9.92 20.24
C PRO A 45 -14.38 -10.59 21.10
N ASP A 46 -13.91 -11.76 20.70
CA ASP A 46 -12.85 -12.56 21.32
C ASP A 46 -11.42 -12.17 20.84
N TYR A 47 -11.29 -11.14 20.00
CA TYR A 47 -9.99 -10.66 19.54
C TYR A 47 -9.16 -10.06 20.67
N ASP A 48 -7.95 -10.60 20.78
CA ASP A 48 -6.88 -10.14 21.67
C ASP A 48 -5.62 -9.80 20.85
N PRO A 49 -5.20 -8.52 20.78
CA PRO A 49 -4.02 -8.09 20.01
C PRO A 49 -2.70 -8.65 20.55
N ALA A 50 -2.66 -9.22 21.76
CA ALA A 50 -1.45 -9.84 22.31
C ALA A 50 -1.09 -11.17 21.62
N VAL A 51 -2.10 -11.91 21.16
CA VAL A 51 -1.93 -13.26 20.58
C VAL A 51 -2.46 -13.37 19.16
N HIS A 52 -3.44 -12.55 18.79
CA HIS A 52 -4.01 -12.55 17.45
C HIS A 52 -3.31 -11.56 16.55
N ARG A 53 -3.18 -11.94 15.28
CA ARG A 53 -2.73 -11.07 14.21
C ARG A 53 -3.90 -10.75 13.29
N ILE A 54 -3.85 -9.61 12.60
CA ILE A 54 -4.91 -9.22 11.67
C ILE A 54 -4.33 -8.85 10.31
N LYS A 55 -5.14 -9.01 9.26
CA LYS A 55 -4.92 -8.44 7.93
C LYS A 55 -6.27 -8.08 7.29
N ILE A 56 -6.23 -7.12 6.37
CA ILE A 56 -7.34 -6.85 5.47
C ILE A 56 -7.00 -7.46 4.11
N VAL A 57 -7.98 -8.08 3.47
CA VAL A 57 -7.81 -8.70 2.14
C VAL A 57 -9.00 -8.36 1.23
N LEU A 58 -8.74 -8.42 -0.08
CA LEU A 58 -9.77 -8.45 -1.11
C LEU A 58 -9.92 -9.88 -1.67
N PRO A 59 -11.09 -10.24 -2.22
CA PRO A 59 -11.25 -11.48 -2.95
C PRO A 59 -10.24 -11.58 -4.11
N PRO A 60 -9.60 -12.75 -4.32
CA PRO A 60 -8.60 -12.92 -5.37
C PRO A 60 -9.23 -12.92 -6.78
N GLY A 61 -8.42 -12.54 -7.78
CA GLY A 61 -8.70 -12.75 -9.20
C GLY A 61 -9.55 -11.67 -9.89
N LEU A 62 -9.49 -11.67 -11.23
CA LEU A 62 -10.21 -10.74 -12.14
C LEU A 62 -11.57 -11.28 -12.62
N ALA A 63 -11.91 -12.53 -12.29
CA ALA A 63 -13.07 -13.25 -12.84
C ALA A 63 -14.42 -12.75 -12.31
N GLN A 64 -14.41 -11.87 -11.31
CA GLN A 64 -15.62 -11.32 -10.69
C GLN A 64 -15.95 -9.96 -11.30
N GLY A 65 -16.42 -9.99 -12.54
CA GLY A 65 -16.92 -8.82 -13.25
C GLY A 65 -17.97 -8.06 -12.42
N ARG A 66 -17.89 -6.72 -12.45
CA ARG A 66 -18.88 -5.77 -11.89
C ARG A 66 -19.13 -5.80 -10.37
N LEU A 67 -18.50 -6.68 -9.59
CA LEU A 67 -18.69 -6.72 -8.14
C LEU A 67 -17.90 -5.61 -7.43
N LEU A 68 -18.52 -5.05 -6.38
CA LEU A 68 -17.87 -4.08 -5.49
C LEU A 68 -16.63 -4.71 -4.84
N ASN A 69 -15.55 -3.93 -4.67
CA ASN A 69 -14.39 -4.33 -3.88
C ASN A 69 -14.80 -4.37 -2.39
N LEU A 70 -15.27 -5.53 -1.93
CA LEU A 70 -15.68 -5.76 -0.55
C LEU A 70 -14.48 -6.27 0.25
N PHE A 71 -14.05 -5.48 1.23
CA PHE A 71 -12.93 -5.83 2.09
C PHE A 71 -13.34 -6.80 3.20
N TYR A 72 -12.47 -7.76 3.49
CA TYR A 72 -12.62 -8.70 4.58
C TYR A 72 -11.54 -8.46 5.63
N LEU A 73 -11.93 -8.54 6.90
CA LEU A 73 -11.00 -8.61 8.01
C LEU A 73 -10.71 -10.08 8.29
N VAL A 74 -9.43 -10.42 8.36
CA VAL A 74 -8.95 -11.75 8.74
C VAL A 74 -8.22 -11.63 10.07
N VAL A 75 -8.64 -12.44 11.03
CA VAL A 75 -7.95 -12.65 12.32
C VAL A 75 -7.24 -14.00 12.26
N VAL A 76 -5.94 -13.99 12.54
CA VAL A 76 -5.07 -15.16 12.54
C VAL A 76 -4.70 -15.48 13.99
N ALA A 77 -5.02 -16.69 14.44
CA ALA A 77 -4.70 -17.16 15.78
C ALA A 77 -3.25 -17.71 15.85
N PRO A 78 -2.70 -17.95 17.06
CA PRO A 78 -1.33 -18.47 17.23
C PRO A 78 -1.08 -19.83 16.57
N ASP A 79 -2.11 -20.66 16.43
CA ASP A 79 -2.06 -21.97 15.76
C ASP A 79 -2.11 -21.86 14.22
N GLY A 80 -2.19 -20.64 13.68
CA GLY A 80 -2.29 -20.35 12.26
C GLY A 80 -3.71 -20.43 11.70
N SER A 81 -4.72 -20.75 12.50
CA SER A 81 -6.11 -20.76 12.04
C SER A 81 -6.59 -19.34 11.70
N GLU A 82 -7.31 -19.22 10.59
CA GLU A 82 -7.85 -17.94 10.11
C GLU A 82 -9.37 -17.89 10.25
N ARG A 83 -9.87 -16.79 10.83
CA ARG A 83 -11.29 -16.43 10.80
C ARG A 83 -11.45 -15.16 9.97
N ARG A 84 -12.43 -15.13 9.09
CA ARG A 84 -12.70 -13.98 8.22
C ARG A 84 -14.13 -13.48 8.35
N ALA A 85 -14.29 -12.15 8.33
CA ALA A 85 -15.58 -11.48 8.34
C ALA A 85 -15.59 -10.36 7.31
N ARG A 86 -16.70 -10.19 6.60
CA ARG A 86 -16.90 -9.02 5.73
C ARG A 86 -16.96 -7.78 6.60
N MET A 87 -16.21 -6.74 6.27
CA MET A 87 -16.23 -5.50 7.04
C MET A 87 -17.43 -4.62 6.65
N PRO A 88 -18.26 -4.23 7.62
CA PRO A 88 -19.13 -3.06 7.49
C PRO A 88 -18.31 -1.79 7.21
N ARG A 89 -18.93 -0.81 6.57
CA ARG A 89 -18.24 0.43 6.13
C ARG A 89 -17.58 1.16 7.28
N ASP A 90 -18.27 1.32 8.40
CA ASP A 90 -17.78 2.02 9.59
C ASP A 90 -16.60 1.29 10.24
N VAL A 91 -16.67 -0.03 10.40
CA VAL A 91 -15.52 -0.82 10.89
C VAL A 91 -14.30 -0.68 9.98
N TYR A 92 -14.50 -0.76 8.67
CA TYR A 92 -13.43 -0.54 7.69
C TYR A 92 -12.82 0.86 7.83
N LEU A 93 -13.65 1.90 7.90
CA LEU A 93 -13.19 3.29 8.03
C LEU A 93 -12.42 3.52 9.34
N ASP A 94 -12.86 2.94 10.46
CA ASP A 94 -12.17 3.07 11.75
C ASP A 94 -10.77 2.43 11.69
N ILE A 95 -10.68 1.21 11.14
CA ILE A 95 -9.39 0.51 11.01
C ILE A 95 -8.46 1.26 10.06
N VAL A 96 -8.97 1.72 8.90
CA VAL A 96 -8.17 2.48 7.94
C VAL A 96 -7.74 3.83 8.51
N ALA A 97 -8.62 4.52 9.24
CA ALA A 97 -8.27 5.78 9.91
C ALA A 97 -7.12 5.58 10.91
N ALA A 98 -7.20 4.54 11.74
CA ALA A 98 -6.13 4.19 12.68
C ALA A 98 -4.83 3.81 11.94
N SER A 99 -4.89 2.99 10.89
CA SER A 99 -3.72 2.67 10.06
C SER A 99 -3.09 3.92 9.41
N ASN A 100 -3.91 4.89 9.00
CA ASN A 100 -3.44 6.14 8.41
C ASN A 100 -2.75 7.05 9.44
N MET A 101 -3.12 6.98 10.73
CA MET A 101 -2.40 7.70 11.80
C MET A 101 -0.93 7.27 11.85
N LYS A 102 -0.64 5.97 11.72
CA LYS A 102 0.74 5.44 11.67
C LYS A 102 1.57 6.11 10.59
N GLN A 103 1.02 6.25 9.38
CA GLN A 103 1.71 6.87 8.25
C GLN A 103 1.94 8.38 8.46
N ARG A 104 0.97 9.08 9.06
CA ARG A 104 1.08 10.52 9.34
C ARG A 104 2.06 10.84 10.47
N VAL A 105 2.17 9.98 11.48
CA VAL A 105 3.20 10.13 12.54
C VAL A 105 4.60 9.92 11.98
N ARG A 106 4.79 9.02 11.00
CA ARG A 106 6.08 8.92 10.28
C ARG A 106 6.45 10.23 9.60
N MET A 107 5.48 10.89 8.96
CA MET A 107 5.73 12.18 8.32
C MET A 107 6.09 13.29 9.29
N LEU A 108 5.49 13.30 10.48
CA LEU A 108 5.86 14.24 11.53
C LEU A 108 7.37 14.15 11.84
N MET A 109 7.91 12.93 11.96
CA MET A 109 9.34 12.73 12.22
C MET A 109 10.21 13.03 11.00
N LEU A 110 9.77 12.66 9.79
CA LEU A 110 10.50 12.95 8.57
C LEU A 110 10.67 14.46 8.35
N TYR A 111 9.61 15.25 8.53
CA TYR A 111 9.70 16.71 8.42
C TYR A 111 10.52 17.34 9.54
N TYR A 112 10.41 16.86 10.79
CA TYR A 112 11.31 17.31 11.86
C TYR A 112 12.79 17.16 11.46
N HIS A 113 13.16 16.01 10.88
CA HIS A 113 14.52 15.78 10.43
C HIS A 113 14.92 16.57 9.19
N ALA A 114 13.98 16.82 8.27
CA ALA A 114 14.19 17.60 7.06
C ALA A 114 14.40 19.09 7.40
N GLU A 115 13.55 19.67 8.25
CA GLU A 115 13.61 21.05 8.71
C GLU A 115 14.93 21.35 9.42
N ARG A 116 15.34 20.51 10.39
CA ARG A 116 16.62 20.69 11.10
C ARG A 116 17.86 20.51 10.22
N ARG A 117 17.71 19.97 9.01
CA ARG A 117 18.78 19.78 8.02
C ARG A 117 18.67 20.73 6.84
N HIS A 118 17.64 21.57 6.79
CA HIS A 118 17.31 22.38 5.63
C HIS A 118 17.25 21.53 4.34
N ALA A 119 16.57 20.38 4.42
CA ALA A 119 16.46 19.37 3.37
C ALA A 119 15.00 19.15 2.93
N ALA A 120 14.82 18.47 1.80
CA ALA A 120 13.50 18.05 1.29
C ALA A 120 13.19 16.60 1.66
N VAL A 121 11.90 16.28 1.84
CA VAL A 121 11.40 14.91 2.04
C VAL A 121 11.12 14.26 0.68
N VAL A 122 11.71 13.08 0.46
CA VAL A 122 11.59 12.31 -0.79
C VAL A 122 10.56 11.19 -0.63
N GLY A 123 9.54 11.16 -1.47
CA GLY A 123 8.55 10.09 -1.51
C GLY A 123 8.99 8.87 -2.31
N THR A 124 8.40 7.74 -1.96
CA THR A 124 8.78 6.43 -2.50
C THR A 124 7.61 5.68 -3.16
N ALA A 125 6.45 6.32 -3.30
CA ALA A 125 5.32 5.73 -4.02
C ALA A 125 5.65 5.61 -5.51
N ASN A 126 5.48 4.41 -6.06
CA ASN A 126 5.60 4.16 -7.50
C ASN A 126 4.28 4.44 -8.24
N LYS A 127 4.27 4.35 -9.57
CA LYS A 127 3.09 4.65 -10.40
C LYS A 127 1.86 3.85 -10.03
N ASN A 128 2.00 2.54 -9.82
CA ASN A 128 0.89 1.68 -9.44
C ASN A 128 0.25 2.12 -8.13
N GLU A 129 1.09 2.53 -7.17
CA GLU A 129 0.65 2.99 -5.85
C GLU A 129 0.01 4.39 -5.94
N HIS A 130 0.72 5.34 -6.53
CA HIS A 130 0.30 6.74 -6.63
C HIS A 130 -1.01 6.90 -7.43
N ASP A 131 -1.10 6.32 -8.62
CA ASP A 131 -2.25 6.54 -9.51
C ASP A 131 -3.52 5.79 -9.06
N GLN A 132 -3.36 4.69 -8.32
CA GLN A 132 -4.50 3.98 -7.73
C GLN A 132 -4.88 4.48 -6.34
N GLY A 133 -4.13 5.43 -5.76
CA GLY A 133 -4.39 5.95 -4.42
C GLY A 133 -4.01 5.00 -3.29
N PHE A 134 -3.01 4.14 -3.52
CA PHE A 134 -2.42 3.27 -2.51
C PHE A 134 -1.32 4.01 -1.73
N PHE A 135 -1.72 5.08 -1.05
CA PHE A 135 -0.86 5.87 -0.16
C PHE A 135 -1.75 6.67 0.80
N VAL A 136 -1.17 7.18 1.88
CA VAL A 136 -1.90 8.06 2.81
C VAL A 136 -1.61 9.51 2.47
N LYS A 137 -2.68 10.28 2.17
CA LYS A 137 -2.58 11.73 2.01
C LYS A 137 -2.08 12.36 3.32
N HIS A 138 -1.00 13.14 3.22
CA HIS A 138 -0.22 13.67 4.35
C HIS A 138 0.45 12.62 5.26
N GLY A 139 0.39 11.34 4.87
CA GLY A 139 1.29 10.29 5.34
C GLY A 139 2.40 10.11 4.30
N ASP A 140 2.68 8.89 3.88
CA ASP A 140 3.71 8.58 2.87
C ASP A 140 3.56 9.33 1.52
N GLY A 141 2.39 9.91 1.22
CA GLY A 141 2.21 10.81 0.08
C GLY A 141 2.45 12.31 0.34
N GLY A 142 2.66 12.73 1.58
CA GLY A 142 2.88 14.13 1.96
C GLY A 142 4.35 14.52 1.85
N VAL A 143 4.92 14.54 0.65
CA VAL A 143 6.36 14.74 0.43
C VAL A 143 6.62 15.91 -0.51
N ASP A 144 7.87 16.35 -0.61
CA ASP A 144 8.26 17.48 -1.46
C ASP A 144 8.56 17.05 -2.90
N ILE A 145 9.14 15.85 -3.10
CA ILE A 145 9.43 15.29 -4.43
C ILE A 145 9.11 13.79 -4.51
N GLN A 146 8.77 13.29 -5.70
CA GLN A 146 8.40 11.89 -5.94
C GLN A 146 9.15 11.33 -7.17
N PRO A 147 10.42 10.94 -7.04
CA PRO A 147 11.28 10.60 -8.18
C PRO A 147 10.82 9.36 -8.96
N ILE A 148 10.07 8.45 -8.34
CA ILE A 148 9.67 7.17 -8.95
C ILE A 148 8.16 7.03 -9.18
N ALA A 149 7.37 8.09 -8.96
CA ALA A 149 5.91 8.04 -9.12
C ALA A 149 5.46 7.81 -10.58
N HIS A 150 6.35 7.98 -11.55
CA HIS A 150 6.09 7.70 -12.96
C HIS A 150 6.50 6.28 -13.40
N LEU A 151 7.17 5.52 -12.52
CA LEU A 151 7.68 4.19 -12.82
C LEU A 151 6.70 3.11 -12.35
N TYR A 152 6.44 2.13 -13.21
CA TYR A 152 5.75 0.91 -12.80
C TYR A 152 6.58 0.11 -11.78
N LYS A 153 5.93 -0.74 -10.98
CA LYS A 153 6.62 -1.56 -9.97
C LYS A 153 7.73 -2.41 -10.58
N THR A 154 7.49 -3.05 -11.73
CA THR A 154 8.52 -3.84 -12.43
C THR A 154 9.69 -2.97 -12.90
N GLN A 155 9.45 -1.72 -13.30
CA GLN A 155 10.50 -0.76 -13.64
C GLN A 155 11.30 -0.35 -12.40
N VAL A 156 10.64 -0.18 -11.24
CA VAL A 156 11.33 0.07 -9.96
C VAL A 156 12.26 -1.09 -9.60
N TYR A 157 11.85 -2.34 -9.79
CA TYR A 157 12.73 -3.50 -9.55
C TYR A 157 13.95 -3.52 -10.48
N ARG A 158 13.75 -3.22 -11.78
CA ARG A 158 14.87 -3.12 -12.74
C ARG A 158 15.81 -1.96 -12.41
N LEU A 159 15.27 -0.81 -11.99
CA LEU A 159 16.06 0.33 -11.56
C LEU A 159 16.85 0.01 -10.29
N ALA A 160 16.23 -0.65 -9.31
CA ALA A 160 16.89 -1.09 -8.08
C ALA A 160 18.05 -2.05 -8.37
N GLU A 161 17.88 -2.98 -9.30
CA GLU A 161 18.96 -3.86 -9.76
C GLU A 161 20.11 -3.07 -10.41
N HIS A 162 19.79 -2.16 -11.33
CA HIS A 162 20.77 -1.32 -11.99
C HIS A 162 21.57 -0.44 -11.02
N LEU A 163 20.91 0.08 -9.97
CA LEU A 163 21.53 0.89 -8.91
C LEU A 163 22.26 0.06 -7.84
N GLY A 164 22.29 -1.27 -7.96
CA GLY A 164 23.00 -2.14 -7.01
C GLY A 164 22.31 -2.30 -5.66
N VAL A 165 20.99 -2.12 -5.58
CA VAL A 165 20.23 -2.41 -4.35
C VAL A 165 20.40 -3.89 -3.99
N PRO A 166 20.71 -4.23 -2.72
CA PRO A 166 20.93 -5.61 -2.28
C PRO A 166 19.83 -6.57 -2.76
N GLU A 167 20.24 -7.73 -3.25
CA GLU A 167 19.31 -8.71 -3.82
C GLU A 167 18.24 -9.17 -2.82
N GLU A 168 18.60 -9.29 -1.54
CA GLU A 168 17.67 -9.67 -0.48
C GLU A 168 16.51 -8.66 -0.35
N VAL A 169 16.78 -7.37 -0.55
CA VAL A 169 15.75 -6.31 -0.57
C VAL A 169 14.88 -6.43 -1.81
N ARG A 170 15.49 -6.69 -2.98
CA ARG A 170 14.77 -6.80 -4.26
C ARG A 170 13.88 -8.05 -4.33
N ARG A 171 14.29 -9.16 -3.71
CA ARG A 171 13.53 -10.43 -3.71
C ARG A 171 12.46 -10.50 -2.63
N ARG A 172 12.45 -9.56 -1.68
CA ARG A 172 11.46 -9.55 -0.60
C ARG A 172 10.05 -9.36 -1.18
N PRO A 173 9.07 -10.19 -0.78
CA PRO A 173 7.68 -10.00 -1.17
C PRO A 173 7.17 -8.60 -0.80
N PRO A 174 6.55 -7.85 -1.74
CA PRO A 174 6.06 -6.52 -1.47
C PRO A 174 4.87 -6.57 -0.49
N THR A 175 5.06 -5.97 0.68
CA THR A 175 4.03 -5.83 1.72
C THR A 175 3.94 -4.38 2.19
N SER A 176 2.74 -3.95 2.61
CA SER A 176 2.55 -2.62 3.19
C SER A 176 2.97 -2.52 4.65
N ASP A 177 3.30 -3.65 5.31
CA ASP A 177 3.66 -3.75 6.74
C ASP A 177 2.72 -2.93 7.66
N THR A 178 1.45 -2.90 7.25
CA THR A 178 0.40 -2.08 7.86
C THR A 178 -0.30 -2.85 8.97
N TYR A 179 -0.49 -4.16 8.79
CA TYR A 179 -1.18 -5.04 9.73
C TYR A 179 -0.25 -6.12 10.27
N SER A 180 -0.61 -6.73 11.40
CA SER A 180 0.27 -7.65 12.15
C SER A 180 0.39 -9.05 11.55
N ALA A 181 -0.54 -9.44 10.67
CA ALA A 181 -0.43 -10.64 9.84
C ALA A 181 0.18 -10.29 8.49
N SER A 182 0.98 -11.21 7.94
CA SER A 182 1.55 -11.09 6.60
C SER A 182 0.45 -11.00 5.54
N CYS A 183 0.55 -10.00 4.68
CA CYS A 183 -0.35 -9.79 3.55
C CYS A 183 0.44 -9.06 2.45
N THR A 184 0.40 -9.60 1.24
CA THR A 184 1.01 -8.96 0.07
C THR A 184 0.16 -7.78 -0.39
N GLN A 185 0.76 -6.84 -1.12
CA GLN A 185 -0.01 -5.76 -1.76
C GLN A 185 -1.03 -6.31 -2.78
N GLU A 186 -0.76 -7.49 -3.36
CA GLU A 186 -1.65 -8.18 -4.29
C GLU A 186 -2.91 -8.68 -3.59
N GLU A 187 -2.77 -9.32 -2.42
CA GLU A 187 -3.89 -9.77 -1.58
C GLU A 187 -4.68 -8.61 -0.98
N PHE A 188 -3.99 -7.54 -0.58
CA PHE A 188 -4.61 -6.41 0.10
C PHE A 188 -5.35 -5.47 -0.87
N PHE A 189 -4.78 -5.20 -2.05
CA PHE A 189 -5.23 -4.06 -2.87
C PHE A 189 -5.19 -4.28 -4.39
N PHE A 190 -4.07 -4.76 -4.94
CA PHE A 190 -3.87 -4.78 -6.39
C PHE A 190 -4.56 -5.94 -7.12
N ARG A 191 -4.76 -7.08 -6.45
CA ARG A 191 -5.44 -8.29 -6.97
C ARG A 191 -4.80 -8.92 -8.21
N LEU A 192 -3.64 -8.42 -8.64
CA LEU A 192 -2.90 -8.85 -9.81
C LEU A 192 -1.41 -8.91 -9.49
N PRO A 193 -0.69 -9.92 -10.02
CA PRO A 193 0.77 -9.90 -10.04
C PRO A 193 1.29 -8.66 -10.75
N PHE A 194 2.32 -8.01 -10.20
CA PHE A 194 2.89 -6.78 -10.77
C PHE A 194 3.26 -6.88 -12.26
N PRO A 195 3.92 -7.96 -12.76
CA PRO A 195 4.23 -8.08 -14.18
C PRO A 195 2.99 -8.03 -15.08
N LEU A 196 1.90 -8.69 -14.65
CA LEU A 196 0.65 -8.69 -15.40
C LEU A 196 -0.06 -7.34 -15.29
N MET A 197 -0.10 -6.74 -14.09
CA MET A 197 -0.69 -5.42 -13.87
C MET A 197 0.00 -4.35 -14.72
N ASP A 198 1.34 -4.34 -14.73
CA ASP A 198 2.11 -3.36 -15.48
C ASP A 198 1.93 -3.52 -17.00
N ALA A 199 1.87 -4.76 -17.49
CA ALA A 199 1.59 -5.03 -18.91
C ALA A 199 0.19 -4.55 -19.32
N LEU A 200 -0.85 -4.89 -18.53
CA LEU A 200 -2.22 -4.45 -18.78
C LEU A 200 -2.34 -2.92 -18.70
N TRP A 201 -1.74 -2.30 -17.68
CA TRP A 201 -1.79 -0.85 -17.49
C TRP A 201 -1.11 -0.12 -18.66
N SER A 202 0.06 -0.62 -19.09
CA SER A 202 0.79 -0.06 -20.21
C SER A 202 0.00 -0.16 -21.52
N ALA A 203 -0.68 -1.29 -21.76
CA ALA A 203 -1.57 -1.45 -22.91
C ALA A 203 -2.78 -0.51 -22.85
N GLN A 204 -3.36 -0.30 -21.66
CA GLN A 204 -4.45 0.66 -21.46
C GLN A 204 -4.02 2.10 -21.80
N GLU A 205 -2.83 2.52 -21.36
CA GLU A 205 -2.31 3.86 -21.64
C GLU A 205 -1.98 4.10 -23.11
N ARG A 206 -1.60 3.04 -23.85
CA ARG A 206 -1.43 3.08 -25.30
C ARG A 206 -2.74 3.02 -26.08
N GLY A 207 -3.88 2.87 -25.41
CA GLY A 207 -5.19 2.77 -26.06
C GLY A 207 -5.39 1.47 -26.84
N GLU A 208 -4.70 0.39 -26.46
CA GLU A 208 -4.84 -0.90 -27.14
C GLU A 208 -6.21 -1.53 -26.89
N VAL A 209 -6.69 -2.25 -27.90
CA VAL A 209 -7.98 -2.93 -27.88
C VAL A 209 -7.90 -4.20 -27.03
N ALA A 210 -8.89 -4.44 -26.16
CA ALA A 210 -8.85 -5.49 -25.15
C ALA A 210 -8.65 -6.89 -25.73
N GLU A 211 -9.23 -7.17 -26.90
CA GLU A 211 -9.12 -8.42 -27.64
C GLU A 211 -7.67 -8.69 -28.09
N ALA A 212 -6.98 -7.66 -28.57
CA ALA A 212 -5.58 -7.77 -29.00
C ALA A 212 -4.65 -8.02 -27.80
N VAL A 213 -4.86 -7.28 -26.72
CA VAL A 213 -4.11 -7.46 -25.46
C VAL A 213 -4.36 -8.84 -24.86
N ALA A 214 -5.61 -9.31 -24.89
CA ALA A 214 -5.99 -10.63 -24.40
C ALA A 214 -5.26 -11.74 -25.18
N ALA A 215 -5.22 -11.64 -26.51
CA ALA A 215 -4.48 -12.59 -27.35
C ALA A 215 -2.98 -12.60 -27.04
N GLN A 216 -2.36 -11.43 -26.80
CA GLN A 216 -0.93 -11.33 -26.47
C GLN A 216 -0.59 -11.90 -25.08
N LEU A 217 -1.47 -11.71 -24.10
CA LEU A 217 -1.23 -12.07 -22.70
C LEU A 217 -1.82 -13.44 -22.31
N GLY A 218 -2.44 -14.16 -23.24
CA GLY A 218 -3.09 -15.44 -22.96
C GLY A 218 -4.30 -15.31 -22.02
N LEU A 219 -5.03 -14.20 -22.12
CA LEU A 219 -6.23 -13.90 -21.34
C LEU A 219 -7.49 -13.94 -22.22
N VAL A 220 -8.66 -13.83 -21.61
CA VAL A 220 -9.90 -13.51 -22.35
C VAL A 220 -10.16 -12.00 -22.34
N ALA A 221 -10.78 -11.49 -23.41
CA ALA A 221 -11.04 -10.04 -23.57
C ALA A 221 -11.79 -9.44 -22.37
N GLU A 222 -12.73 -10.19 -21.78
CA GLU A 222 -13.46 -9.75 -20.58
C GLU A 222 -12.54 -9.50 -19.37
N GLN A 223 -11.49 -10.31 -19.17
CA GLN A 223 -10.53 -10.11 -18.09
C GLN A 223 -9.75 -8.81 -18.27
N VAL A 224 -9.35 -8.50 -19.50
CA VAL A 224 -8.65 -7.25 -19.85
C VAL A 224 -9.58 -6.05 -19.65
N GLN A 225 -10.82 -6.13 -20.12
CA GLN A 225 -11.84 -5.09 -19.92
C GLN A 225 -12.10 -4.84 -18.43
N ASN A 226 -12.18 -5.90 -17.62
CA ASN A 226 -12.37 -5.81 -16.17
C ASN A 226 -11.17 -5.15 -15.48
N ALA A 227 -9.94 -5.51 -15.85
CA ALA A 227 -8.73 -4.87 -15.33
C ALA A 227 -8.69 -3.37 -15.69
N PHE A 228 -8.96 -3.04 -16.95
CA PHE A 228 -9.01 -1.66 -17.42
C PHE A 228 -10.07 -0.83 -16.67
N ALA A 229 -11.25 -1.42 -16.42
CA ALA A 229 -12.29 -0.79 -15.63
C ALA A 229 -11.90 -0.60 -14.16
N ASP A 230 -11.19 -1.56 -13.55
CA ASP A 230 -10.68 -1.43 -12.18
C ASP A 230 -9.63 -0.32 -12.06
N PHE A 231 -8.67 -0.23 -12.98
CA PHE A 231 -7.66 0.83 -12.99
C PHE A 231 -8.31 2.22 -13.08
N ARG A 232 -9.24 2.42 -14.03
CA ARG A 232 -10.00 3.68 -14.16
C ARG A 232 -10.81 4.00 -12.91
N ARG A 233 -11.52 3.01 -12.36
CA ARG A 233 -12.34 3.19 -11.16
C ARG A 233 -11.48 3.60 -9.97
N LYS A 234 -10.41 2.86 -9.66
CA LYS A 234 -9.50 3.18 -8.55
C LYS A 234 -8.90 4.56 -8.70
N ARG A 235 -8.45 4.93 -9.90
CA ARG A 235 -7.93 6.27 -10.19
C ARG A 235 -8.99 7.35 -9.96
N ALA A 236 -10.22 7.18 -10.45
CA ALA A 236 -11.30 8.13 -10.24
C ALA A 236 -11.70 8.25 -8.75
N THR A 237 -11.90 7.12 -8.06
CA THR A 237 -12.37 7.13 -6.66
C THR A 237 -11.33 7.61 -5.65
N THR A 238 -10.06 7.70 -6.06
CA THR A 238 -8.95 8.17 -5.21
C THR A 238 -8.36 9.50 -5.66
N GLU A 239 -8.98 10.18 -6.63
CA GLU A 239 -8.48 11.44 -7.16
C GLU A 239 -8.23 12.48 -6.06
N TYR A 240 -9.15 12.58 -5.10
CA TYR A 240 -9.04 13.48 -3.95
C TYR A 240 -7.77 13.30 -3.10
N LEU A 241 -7.13 12.13 -3.14
CA LEU A 241 -5.86 11.88 -2.45
C LEU A 241 -4.70 12.63 -3.12
N ARG A 242 -4.76 12.80 -4.44
CA ARG A 242 -3.76 13.51 -5.26
C ARG A 242 -4.09 14.99 -5.46
N THR A 243 -5.31 15.42 -5.14
CA THR A 243 -5.70 16.82 -5.27
C THR A 243 -5.01 17.68 -4.19
N PRO A 244 -4.31 18.77 -4.55
CA PRO A 244 -3.83 19.74 -3.57
C PRO A 244 -5.02 20.38 -2.82
N PRO A 245 -4.78 21.03 -1.67
CA PRO A 245 -5.83 21.78 -0.98
C PRO A 245 -6.50 22.78 -1.93
N LEU A 246 -7.82 22.72 -2.04
CA LEU A 246 -8.59 23.68 -2.83
C LEU A 246 -8.60 25.02 -2.09
N ARG A 247 -8.23 26.10 -2.78
CA ARG A 247 -8.40 27.46 -2.28
C ARG A 247 -9.82 27.92 -2.66
N LEU A 248 -10.68 28.11 -1.66
CA LEU A 248 -12.03 28.63 -1.88
C LEU A 248 -12.01 30.16 -1.72
N GLY A 249 -12.65 30.89 -2.63
CA GLY A 249 -12.81 32.35 -2.53
C GLY A 249 -11.62 33.19 -3.02
N VAL A 250 -10.82 32.65 -3.94
CA VAL A 250 -9.83 33.40 -4.73
C VAL A 250 -10.30 33.48 -6.17
#